data_AF-A0A671UW74-F1
#
_entry.id   AF-A0A671UW74-F1
#
_cell.length_a   1.000
_cell.length_b   1.000
_cell.length_c   1.000
_cell.angle_alpha   90.00
_cell.angle_beta   90.00
_cell.angle_gamma   90.00
#
_symmetry.space_group_name_H-M   'P 1'
#
loop_
_entity.id
_entity.type
_entity.pdbx_description
1 polymer ?
#
loop_
_entity_poly.entity_id
_entity_poly.type
_entity_poly.pdbx_seq_one_letter_code
_entity_poly.pdbx_strand_id
1 'polypeptide(L)'
;MISHPVIWAFRSSVRCWRHRTVLKVALGFSDVSVWRRYSTPVRGSVTSMEEILARVVAPLPTYETRDKSPPPPESNSLDFMHFYNSLNKEDKLGVLTRLSQDFGVDHKGVSELAAKLLDTQLRDLATILQVEDRLRYSLTPRYKQLLNHISRVEGGVKFLVDLRADVLEIISTKASESPHIRDLNGTLKSLLSEWFSVGLLHLERITWQSPCEILQKISQYEAVHPVRNWTDLKRRVGPYRRCYAFTHAAMPGEPLVVLHVALTEDISDNIQSIVREFASLHSEEDVNKVNAAIFYSISSTQAGLQGVELGNYLIKRVVRELQSEFPHMSQFSSLSPIPGFSSWLQGLLSQYRKEGRGSDLLSEQEWKEVEQATDSAPGTPATEALRKLIGTSEWMHSERLSRVLEPALMRLCAWYLYGEKRRGYALNPVANFHLQNGATMWRVNWHADTSPRGVANSCGIMVNYRYFLNETSKNSALYLQNKVITASEQVLGLVSQFQKNSKL
;
A
#
# COMPACT_ATOMS: atom_id res chain seq x y z
N MET A 1 9.58 44.79 -37.44
CA MET A 1 8.73 44.82 -38.65
C MET A 1 7.92 43.54 -38.71
N ILE A 2 6.58 43.66 -38.70
CA ILE A 2 5.60 42.84 -39.47
C ILE A 2 5.50 41.35 -39.03
N SER A 3 4.37 40.72 -38.68
CA SER A 3 2.93 41.04 -38.71
C SER A 3 2.10 39.92 -38.03
N HIS A 4 0.97 40.29 -37.42
CA HIS A 4 -0.22 39.47 -37.05
C HIS A 4 -1.00 38.98 -38.31
N PRO A 5 -2.21 38.36 -38.26
CA PRO A 5 -2.95 37.55 -37.24
C PRO A 5 -3.68 36.31 -37.83
N VAL A 6 -4.31 35.44 -37.02
CA VAL A 6 -5.62 34.83 -37.37
C VAL A 6 -6.47 34.60 -36.11
N ILE A 7 -7.64 35.23 -36.12
CA ILE A 7 -8.80 35.05 -35.23
C ILE A 7 -9.71 34.00 -35.87
N TRP A 8 -10.27 33.07 -35.09
CA TRP A 8 -11.43 32.29 -35.53
C TRP A 8 -12.57 32.41 -34.52
N ALA A 9 -13.68 32.97 -35.01
CA ALA A 9 -14.96 33.07 -34.36
C ALA A 9 -15.80 31.84 -34.72
N PHE A 10 -16.55 31.29 -33.77
CA PHE A 10 -17.75 30.50 -34.09
C PHE A 10 -18.86 30.84 -33.08
N ARG A 11 -19.89 31.52 -33.60
CA ARG A 11 -21.20 31.67 -32.97
C ARG A 11 -22.23 30.92 -33.81
N SER A 12 -23.18 30.34 -33.08
CA SER A 12 -24.55 29.99 -33.48
C SER A 12 -24.81 28.67 -34.22
N SER A 13 -25.65 27.82 -33.59
CA SER A 13 -26.93 27.42 -34.17
C SER A 13 -27.86 26.89 -33.09
N VAL A 14 -28.89 27.70 -32.79
CA VAL A 14 -30.09 27.30 -32.06
C VAL A 14 -30.96 26.51 -33.05
N ARG A 15 -31.38 25.30 -32.70
CA ARG A 15 -32.51 24.62 -33.37
C ARG A 15 -33.53 24.18 -32.34
N CYS A 16 -34.64 24.91 -32.35
CA CYS A 16 -35.89 24.62 -31.70
C CYS A 16 -36.60 23.47 -32.45
N TRP A 17 -37.03 22.42 -31.74
CA TRP A 17 -38.07 21.51 -32.21
C TRP A 17 -39.11 21.33 -31.10
N ARG A 18 -40.29 21.92 -31.32
CA ARG A 18 -41.53 21.61 -30.61
C ARG A 18 -42.26 20.54 -31.42
N HIS A 19 -42.71 19.46 -30.77
CA HIS A 19 -43.96 18.81 -31.14
C HIS A 19 -44.67 18.21 -29.90
N ARG A 20 -45.86 18.78 -29.68
CA ARG A 20 -47.11 18.30 -29.02
C ARG A 20 -47.50 16.90 -29.58
N THR A 21 -48.27 15.97 -28.99
CA THR A 21 -49.19 15.81 -27.83
C THR A 21 -49.41 14.26 -27.68
N VAL A 22 -49.92 13.66 -26.60
CA VAL A 22 -51.34 13.21 -26.44
C VAL A 22 -51.49 12.32 -25.17
N LEU A 23 -52.48 12.67 -24.34
CA LEU A 23 -53.37 11.91 -23.41
C LEU A 23 -52.79 10.77 -22.52
N LYS A 24 -53.13 10.66 -21.22
CA LYS A 24 -54.51 10.47 -20.70
C LYS A 24 -54.66 10.87 -19.22
N VAL A 25 -55.82 11.44 -18.92
CA VAL A 25 -56.39 11.87 -17.62
C VAL A 25 -57.24 10.76 -17.01
N ALA A 26 -57.24 10.63 -15.67
CA ALA A 26 -58.41 10.31 -14.81
C ALA A 26 -57.94 10.35 -13.33
N LEU A 27 -58.24 11.39 -12.55
CA LEU A 27 -59.47 11.66 -11.77
C LEU A 27 -59.53 10.91 -10.42
N GLY A 28 -59.73 11.66 -9.34
CA GLY A 28 -60.16 11.13 -8.04
C GLY A 28 -59.84 12.04 -6.86
N PHE A 29 -60.64 13.07 -6.65
CA PHE A 29 -60.62 13.95 -5.47
C PHE A 29 -61.23 13.26 -4.24
N SER A 30 -60.60 13.49 -3.08
CA SER A 30 -61.15 13.64 -1.72
C SER A 30 -62.22 12.68 -1.16
N ASP A 31 -61.92 12.09 0.00
CA ASP A 31 -62.87 12.12 1.12
C ASP A 31 -62.17 12.02 2.49
N VAL A 32 -62.70 12.74 3.47
CA VAL A 32 -62.23 12.81 4.86
C VAL A 32 -63.21 12.03 5.72
N SER A 33 -62.74 11.03 6.48
CA SER A 33 -63.37 10.67 7.76
C SER A 33 -62.43 9.90 8.68
N VAL A 34 -62.45 10.31 9.95
CA VAL A 34 -61.61 9.91 11.07
C VAL A 34 -62.21 8.68 11.75
N TRP A 35 -61.45 7.60 11.96
CA TRP A 35 -61.65 6.67 13.09
C TRP A 35 -60.30 6.15 13.62
N ARG A 36 -60.07 6.38 14.92
CA ARG A 36 -58.89 5.98 15.70
C ARG A 36 -58.69 4.46 15.73
N ARG A 37 -57.44 4.00 15.58
CA ARG A 37 -56.90 2.90 16.37
C ARG A 37 -55.50 3.27 16.86
N TYR A 38 -55.36 3.29 18.18
CA TYR A 38 -54.08 3.37 18.87
C TYR A 38 -53.33 2.06 18.62
N SER A 39 -52.24 2.15 17.88
CA SER A 39 -51.16 1.16 17.88
C SER A 39 -49.87 1.96 17.98
N THR A 40 -49.23 1.93 19.14
CA THR A 40 -47.90 2.52 19.35
C THR A 40 -46.89 1.83 18.44
N PRO A 41 -46.29 2.52 17.45
CA PRO A 41 -45.16 1.98 16.75
C PRO A 41 -43.90 2.39 17.51
N VAL A 42 -43.20 1.41 18.07
CA VAL A 42 -41.77 1.54 18.40
C VAL A 42 -41.08 1.98 17.11
N ARG A 43 -40.69 3.25 17.05
CA ARG A 43 -40.15 3.89 15.84
C ARG A 43 -38.67 3.53 15.71
N GLY A 44 -38.38 2.28 15.35
CA GLY A 44 -37.12 1.91 14.72
C GLY A 44 -37.13 2.44 13.29
N SER A 45 -36.79 3.73 13.11
CA SER A 45 -36.61 4.30 11.78
C SER A 45 -35.30 3.76 11.22
N VAL A 46 -35.39 2.95 10.16
CA VAL A 46 -34.29 2.79 9.20
C VAL A 46 -34.07 4.19 8.64
N THR A 47 -33.07 4.90 9.15
CA THR A 47 -32.72 6.21 8.61
C THR A 47 -32.18 5.98 7.22
N SER A 48 -32.77 6.61 6.21
CA SER A 48 -32.31 6.42 4.84
C SER A 48 -30.88 6.96 4.69
N MET A 49 -30.06 6.31 3.85
CA MET A 49 -28.69 6.74 3.57
C MET A 49 -28.60 8.24 3.23
N GLU A 50 -29.58 8.75 2.49
CA GLU A 50 -29.66 10.15 2.07
C GLU A 50 -29.87 11.10 3.27
N GLU A 51 -30.76 10.75 4.19
CA GLU A 51 -31.03 11.54 5.39
C GLU A 51 -29.80 11.62 6.31
N ILE A 52 -29.08 10.50 6.48
CA ILE A 52 -27.85 10.49 7.29
C ILE A 52 -26.78 11.35 6.64
N LEU A 53 -26.51 11.17 5.34
CA LEU A 53 -25.46 11.93 4.65
C LEU A 53 -25.77 13.44 4.63
N ALA A 54 -27.02 13.83 4.38
CA ALA A 54 -27.44 15.23 4.38
C ALA A 54 -27.30 15.90 5.77
N ARG A 55 -27.52 15.14 6.84
CA ARG A 55 -27.39 15.61 8.23
C ARG A 55 -25.94 15.69 8.68
N VAL A 56 -25.13 14.71 8.31
CA VAL A 56 -23.76 14.52 8.81
C VAL A 56 -22.77 15.38 8.02
N VAL A 57 -22.94 15.47 6.70
CA VAL A 57 -22.07 16.28 5.84
C VAL A 57 -22.59 17.71 5.82
N ALA A 58 -22.23 18.47 6.86
CA ALA A 58 -22.62 19.87 6.98
C ALA A 58 -22.17 20.70 5.76
N PRO A 59 -22.96 21.70 5.33
CA PRO A 59 -22.54 22.62 4.28
C PRO A 59 -21.28 23.37 4.73
N LEU A 60 -20.40 23.66 3.77
CA LEU A 60 -19.21 24.48 4.05
C LEU A 60 -19.66 25.88 4.48
N PRO A 61 -19.09 26.44 5.56
CA PRO A 61 -19.35 27.82 5.94
C PRO A 61 -18.89 28.79 4.83
N THR A 62 -19.36 30.03 4.88
CA THR A 62 -18.84 31.03 3.93
C THR A 62 -17.37 31.32 4.22
N TYR A 63 -16.63 31.74 3.20
CA TYR A 63 -15.19 32.02 3.35
C TYR A 63 -14.89 33.01 4.49
N GLU A 64 -15.77 33.99 4.72
CA GLU A 64 -15.66 34.99 5.78
C GLU A 64 -15.90 34.42 7.18
N THR A 65 -16.66 33.33 7.29
CA THR A 65 -17.04 32.70 8.56
C THR A 65 -16.34 31.37 8.82
N ARG A 66 -15.44 30.95 7.93
CA ARG A 66 -14.79 29.63 7.96
C ARG A 66 -14.14 29.26 9.30
N ASP A 67 -13.58 30.23 10.02
CA ASP A 67 -12.89 30.03 11.30
C ASP A 67 -13.81 30.26 12.52
N LYS A 68 -15.01 30.81 12.29
CA LYS A 68 -15.96 31.21 13.34
C LYS A 68 -17.18 30.32 13.43
N SER A 69 -17.48 29.53 12.40
CA SER A 69 -18.62 28.62 12.41
C SER A 69 -18.40 27.50 13.43
N PRO A 70 -19.38 27.25 14.32
CA PRO A 70 -19.26 26.18 15.29
C PRO A 70 -19.19 24.83 14.57
N PRO A 71 -18.36 23.88 15.05
CA PRO A 71 -18.35 22.54 14.49
C PRO A 71 -19.74 21.89 14.69
N PRO A 72 -20.13 20.97 13.79
CA PRO A 72 -21.33 20.17 14.00
C PRO A 72 -21.19 19.36 15.30
N PRO A 73 -22.32 19.00 15.95
CA PRO A 73 -22.30 18.18 17.15
C PRO A 73 -21.54 16.87 16.94
N GLU A 74 -20.75 16.45 17.93
CA GLU A 74 -19.98 15.20 17.90
C GLU A 74 -20.87 13.96 17.69
N SER A 75 -22.14 14.03 18.15
CA SER A 75 -23.16 13.00 17.91
C SER A 75 -23.35 12.69 16.42
N ASN A 76 -23.18 13.67 15.52
CA ASN A 76 -23.31 13.43 14.09
C ASN A 76 -22.20 12.51 13.56
N SER A 77 -20.97 12.68 14.05
CA SER A 77 -19.84 11.83 13.68
C SER A 77 -20.02 10.41 14.23
N LEU A 78 -20.45 10.28 15.48
CA LEU A 78 -20.74 8.98 16.10
C LEU A 78 -21.89 8.26 15.39
N ASP A 79 -22.99 8.95 15.09
CA ASP A 79 -24.13 8.40 14.34
C ASP A 79 -23.69 7.88 12.97
N PHE A 80 -22.85 8.63 12.25
CA PHE A 80 -22.31 8.20 10.96
C PHE A 80 -21.41 6.96 11.09
N MET A 81 -20.54 6.92 12.10
CA MET A 81 -19.66 5.77 12.36
C MET A 81 -20.49 4.52 12.67
N HIS A 82 -21.50 4.64 13.54
CA HIS A 82 -22.40 3.53 13.88
C HIS A 82 -23.20 3.06 12.65
N PHE A 83 -23.77 4.00 11.90
CA PHE A 83 -24.46 3.68 10.65
C PHE A 83 -23.54 2.92 9.69
N TYR A 84 -22.38 3.49 9.35
CA TYR A 84 -21.46 2.90 8.39
C TYR A 84 -20.95 1.51 8.82
N ASN A 85 -20.67 1.31 10.11
CA ASN A 85 -20.22 0.02 10.63
C ASN A 85 -21.32 -1.06 10.62
N SER A 86 -22.60 -0.66 10.63
CA SER A 86 -23.72 -1.61 10.53
C SER A 86 -24.00 -2.10 9.10
N LEU A 87 -23.38 -1.47 8.09
CA LEU A 87 -23.62 -1.78 6.68
C LEU A 87 -22.83 -2.99 6.19
N ASN A 88 -23.43 -3.69 5.22
CA ASN A 88 -22.74 -4.71 4.44
C ASN A 88 -21.81 -4.08 3.39
N LYS A 89 -21.04 -4.89 2.66
CA LYS A 89 -20.07 -4.40 1.67
C LYS A 89 -20.71 -3.63 0.50
N GLU A 90 -21.89 -4.04 0.04
CA GLU A 90 -22.57 -3.41 -1.10
C GLU A 90 -23.14 -2.04 -0.72
N ASP A 91 -23.72 -1.94 0.48
CA ASP A 91 -24.26 -0.71 1.03
C ASP A 91 -23.15 0.30 1.35
N LYS A 92 -22.00 -0.17 1.87
CA LYS A 92 -20.80 0.67 2.04
C LYS A 92 -20.32 1.28 0.73
N LEU A 93 -20.31 0.51 -0.35
CA LEU A 93 -19.99 1.02 -1.69
C LEU A 93 -20.99 2.11 -2.11
N GLY A 94 -22.29 1.91 -1.87
CA GLY A 94 -23.33 2.91 -2.13
C GLY A 94 -23.08 4.21 -1.38
N VAL A 95 -22.80 4.13 -0.08
CA VAL A 95 -22.49 5.29 0.78
C VAL A 95 -21.24 6.03 0.31
N LEU A 96 -20.13 5.33 0.07
CA LEU A 96 -18.87 5.95 -0.36
C LEU A 96 -18.98 6.59 -1.74
N THR A 97 -19.69 5.94 -2.66
CA THR A 97 -19.95 6.48 -4.00
C THR A 97 -20.71 7.79 -3.88
N ARG A 98 -21.80 7.80 -3.11
CA ARG A 98 -22.62 8.99 -2.94
C ARG A 98 -21.91 10.10 -2.18
N LEU A 99 -21.16 9.76 -1.12
CA LEU A 99 -20.32 10.70 -0.39
C LEU A 99 -19.33 11.40 -1.33
N SER A 100 -18.67 10.64 -2.21
CA SER A 100 -17.67 11.18 -3.14
C SER A 100 -18.26 12.03 -4.26
N GLN A 101 -19.47 11.70 -4.73
CA GLN A 101 -20.14 12.38 -5.85
C GLN A 101 -20.87 13.64 -5.39
N ASP A 102 -21.74 13.53 -4.38
CA ASP A 102 -22.66 14.60 -3.98
C ASP A 102 -21.97 15.65 -3.09
N PHE A 103 -20.92 15.25 -2.37
CA PHE A 103 -20.24 16.08 -1.38
C PHE A 103 -18.77 16.38 -1.72
N GLY A 104 -18.44 16.35 -3.01
CA GLY A 104 -17.15 16.75 -3.56
C GLY A 104 -16.94 18.27 -3.60
N VAL A 105 -16.16 18.72 -4.58
CA VAL A 105 -15.86 20.14 -4.83
C VAL A 105 -17.01 20.79 -5.61
N ASP A 106 -17.38 22.03 -5.26
CA ASP A 106 -18.30 22.82 -6.07
C ASP A 106 -17.59 23.37 -7.32
N HIS A 107 -17.65 22.59 -8.40
CA HIS A 107 -17.00 22.93 -9.67
C HIS A 107 -17.48 24.25 -10.27
N LYS A 108 -18.74 24.65 -10.00
CA LYS A 108 -19.29 25.91 -10.51
C LYS A 108 -18.65 27.09 -9.78
N GLY A 109 -18.65 27.06 -8.44
CA GLY A 109 -18.02 28.09 -7.61
C GLY A 109 -16.51 28.23 -7.88
N VAL A 110 -15.82 27.10 -8.08
CA VAL A 110 -14.39 27.11 -8.46
C VAL A 110 -14.16 27.80 -9.80
N SER A 111 -14.99 27.52 -10.80
CA SER A 111 -14.83 28.12 -12.14
C SER A 111 -15.06 29.64 -12.12
N GLU A 112 -16.05 30.10 -11.36
CA GLU A 112 -16.33 31.54 -11.17
C GLU A 112 -15.17 32.25 -10.46
N LEU A 113 -14.61 31.65 -9.40
CA LEU A 113 -13.46 32.21 -8.68
C LEU A 113 -12.17 32.18 -9.50
N ALA A 114 -11.97 31.14 -10.33
CA ALA A 114 -10.83 31.07 -11.24
C ALA A 114 -10.86 32.18 -12.29
N ALA A 115 -12.03 32.47 -12.88
CA ALA A 115 -12.20 33.62 -13.78
C ALA A 115 -11.89 34.93 -13.07
N LYS A 116 -12.40 35.11 -11.84
CA LYS A 116 -12.13 36.29 -11.03
C LYS A 116 -10.64 36.49 -10.71
N LEU A 117 -9.90 35.40 -10.48
CA LEU A 117 -8.45 35.45 -10.25
C LEU A 117 -7.72 36.00 -11.48
N LEU A 118 -8.09 35.55 -12.69
CA LEU A 118 -7.52 36.04 -13.94
C LEU A 118 -7.77 37.54 -14.13
N ASP A 119 -8.99 37.99 -13.85
CA ASP A 119 -9.36 39.42 -13.94
C ASP A 119 -8.62 40.31 -12.92
N THR A 120 -8.14 39.72 -11.82
CA THR A 120 -7.53 40.43 -10.68
C THR A 120 -5.99 40.53 -10.79
N GLN A 121 -5.37 39.91 -11.81
CA GLN A 121 -3.89 39.86 -11.94
C GLN A 121 -3.20 41.22 -12.08
N LEU A 122 -3.92 42.27 -12.46
CA LEU A 122 -3.38 43.64 -12.57
C LEU A 122 -3.56 44.48 -11.30
N ARG A 123 -4.10 43.89 -10.22
CA ARG A 123 -4.31 44.59 -8.93
C ARG A 123 -3.11 44.44 -7.99
N ASP A 124 -3.22 45.06 -6.82
CA ASP A 124 -2.24 44.94 -5.74
C ASP A 124 -2.14 43.49 -5.23
N LEU A 125 -0.96 43.15 -4.69
CA LEU A 125 -0.64 41.80 -4.22
C LEU A 125 -1.59 41.30 -3.12
N ALA A 126 -2.07 42.19 -2.24
CA ALA A 126 -2.97 41.78 -1.15
C ALA A 126 -4.31 41.29 -1.70
N THR A 127 -4.87 41.98 -2.70
CA THR A 127 -6.09 41.54 -3.38
C THR A 127 -5.89 40.21 -4.10
N ILE A 128 -4.75 39.99 -4.76
CA ILE A 128 -4.43 38.73 -5.45
C ILE A 128 -4.42 37.56 -4.44
N LEU A 129 -3.64 37.69 -3.35
CA LEU A 129 -3.54 36.66 -2.32
C LEU A 129 -4.89 36.34 -1.66
N GLN A 130 -5.75 37.33 -1.49
CA GLN A 130 -7.10 37.12 -0.96
C GLN A 130 -7.98 36.29 -1.91
N VAL A 131 -7.90 36.52 -3.22
CA VAL A 131 -8.63 35.72 -4.22
C VAL A 131 -8.05 34.30 -4.31
N GLU A 132 -6.73 34.16 -4.23
CA GLU A 132 -6.07 32.84 -4.18
C GLU A 132 -6.51 32.01 -2.96
N ASP A 133 -6.58 32.62 -1.78
CA ASP A 133 -7.04 31.92 -0.56
C ASP A 133 -8.52 31.52 -0.66
N ARG A 134 -9.37 32.39 -1.25
CA ARG A 134 -10.77 32.04 -1.55
C ARG A 134 -10.89 30.87 -2.51
N LEU A 135 -10.06 30.85 -3.56
CA LEU A 135 -10.03 29.75 -4.51
C LEU A 135 -9.55 28.45 -3.83
N ARG A 136 -8.51 28.52 -2.99
CA ARG A 136 -8.01 27.37 -2.21
C ARG A 136 -9.08 26.81 -1.28
N TYR A 137 -9.84 27.68 -0.61
CA TYR A 137 -10.97 27.29 0.22
C TYR A 137 -12.06 26.59 -0.61
N SER A 138 -12.45 27.16 -1.75
CA SER A 138 -13.48 26.59 -2.64
C SER A 138 -13.09 25.26 -3.29
N LEU A 139 -11.78 25.00 -3.46
CA LEU A 139 -11.24 23.73 -3.96
C LEU A 139 -11.29 22.61 -2.91
N THR A 140 -11.63 22.91 -1.66
CA THR A 140 -11.73 21.90 -0.61
C THR A 140 -13.05 21.12 -0.72
N PRO A 141 -13.03 19.79 -0.89
CA PRO A 141 -14.26 19.01 -0.97
C PRO A 141 -15.00 19.00 0.38
N ARG A 142 -16.34 18.97 0.36
CA ARG A 142 -17.16 19.05 1.59
C ARG A 142 -16.93 17.85 2.51
N TYR A 143 -16.77 16.66 1.94
CA TYR A 143 -16.48 15.46 2.72
C TYR A 143 -15.19 15.61 3.56
N LYS A 144 -14.21 16.45 3.21
CA LYS A 144 -13.00 16.68 4.02
C LYS A 144 -13.33 17.21 5.42
N GLN A 145 -14.35 18.06 5.54
CA GLN A 145 -14.80 18.55 6.85
C GLN A 145 -15.37 17.43 7.71
N LEU A 146 -16.18 16.55 7.10
CA LEU A 146 -16.67 15.35 7.79
C LEU A 146 -15.50 14.51 8.31
N LEU A 147 -14.51 14.21 7.47
CA LEU A 147 -13.34 13.42 7.87
C LEU A 147 -12.57 14.09 9.02
N ASN A 148 -12.40 15.42 8.98
CA ASN A 148 -11.77 16.16 10.07
C ASN A 148 -12.59 16.13 11.37
N HIS A 149 -13.92 16.22 11.31
CA HIS A 149 -14.76 16.12 12.51
C HIS A 149 -14.72 14.72 13.09
N ILE A 150 -14.78 13.68 12.26
CA ILE A 150 -14.62 12.29 12.71
C ILE A 150 -13.26 12.11 13.40
N SER A 151 -12.18 12.71 12.91
CA SER A 151 -10.86 12.56 13.54
C SER A 151 -10.77 13.07 15.00
N ARG A 152 -11.71 13.93 15.43
CA ARG A 152 -11.74 14.52 16.78
C ARG A 152 -12.48 13.66 17.80
N VAL A 153 -13.32 12.73 17.36
CA VAL A 153 -14.06 11.85 18.28
C VAL A 153 -13.24 10.63 18.66
N GLU A 154 -13.56 10.03 19.80
CA GLU A 154 -12.92 8.80 20.27
C GLU A 154 -13.07 7.66 19.24
N GLY A 155 -11.98 6.97 18.93
CA GLY A 155 -11.95 5.92 17.91
C GLY A 155 -12.08 6.41 16.46
N GLY A 156 -12.21 7.73 16.23
CA GLY A 156 -12.43 8.30 14.91
C GLY A 156 -11.27 8.09 13.94
N VAL A 157 -10.02 8.21 14.40
CA VAL A 157 -8.83 7.96 13.57
C VAL A 157 -8.79 6.50 13.09
N LYS A 158 -9.07 5.53 13.98
CA LYS A 158 -9.17 4.11 13.60
C LYS A 158 -10.24 3.89 12.54
N PHE A 159 -11.42 4.48 12.74
CA PHE A 159 -12.50 4.39 11.78
C PHE A 159 -12.11 4.93 10.40
N LEU A 160 -11.41 6.07 10.33
CA LEU A 160 -10.96 6.64 9.06
C LEU A 160 -9.92 5.78 8.33
N VAL A 161 -9.07 5.08 9.08
CA VAL A 161 -8.17 4.07 8.53
C VAL A 161 -8.97 2.92 7.92
N ASP A 162 -9.97 2.39 8.64
CA ASP A 162 -10.82 1.30 8.12
C ASP A 162 -11.67 1.74 6.92
N LEU A 163 -12.23 2.95 6.96
CA LEU A 163 -12.94 3.58 5.85
C LEU A 163 -12.06 3.66 4.60
N ARG A 164 -10.79 4.03 4.76
CA ARG A 164 -9.85 4.06 3.63
C ARG A 164 -9.51 2.65 3.13
N ALA A 165 -9.46 1.65 4.02
CA ALA A 165 -9.28 0.26 3.60
C ALA A 165 -10.43 -0.20 2.68
N ASP A 166 -11.67 0.12 3.04
CA ASP A 166 -12.85 -0.14 2.21
C ASP A 166 -12.75 0.58 0.85
N VAL A 167 -12.32 1.85 0.84
CA VAL A 167 -12.09 2.61 -0.41
C VAL A 167 -11.02 1.97 -1.29
N LEU A 168 -9.93 1.46 -0.72
CA LEU A 168 -8.88 0.77 -1.46
C LEU A 168 -9.37 -0.56 -2.05
N GLU A 169 -10.22 -1.30 -1.33
CA GLU A 169 -10.87 -2.52 -1.82
C GLU A 169 -11.72 -2.21 -3.06
N ILE A 170 -12.53 -1.15 -3.02
CA ILE A 170 -13.37 -0.70 -4.15
C ILE A 170 -12.52 -0.35 -5.37
N ILE A 171 -11.41 0.40 -5.18
CA ILE A 171 -10.49 0.75 -6.26
C ILE A 171 -9.84 -0.50 -6.88
N SER A 172 -9.52 -1.50 -6.05
CA SER A 172 -8.86 -2.73 -6.51
C SER A 172 -9.73 -3.58 -7.45
N THR A 173 -11.06 -3.55 -7.26
CA THR A 173 -12.04 -4.34 -8.03
C THR A 173 -12.25 -3.81 -9.46
N LYS A 174 -11.76 -2.60 -9.79
CA LYS A 174 -11.84 -1.89 -11.10
C LYS A 174 -13.26 -1.61 -11.64
N ALA A 175 -14.22 -2.52 -11.48
CA ALA A 175 -15.59 -2.37 -11.96
C ALA A 175 -16.35 -1.21 -11.27
N SER A 176 -16.01 -0.94 -10.01
CA SER A 176 -16.61 0.12 -9.19
C SER A 176 -15.71 1.35 -9.06
N GLU A 177 -14.63 1.43 -9.83
CA GLU A 177 -13.66 2.53 -9.76
C GLU A 177 -14.20 3.78 -10.47
N SER A 178 -14.32 4.89 -9.74
CA SER A 178 -14.70 6.19 -10.29
C SER A 178 -13.65 7.27 -9.99
N PRO A 179 -13.55 8.34 -10.80
CA PRO A 179 -12.67 9.47 -10.51
C PRO A 179 -12.94 10.12 -9.15
N HIS A 180 -14.21 10.18 -8.73
CA HIS A 180 -14.62 10.72 -7.43
C HIS A 180 -14.11 9.88 -6.26
N ILE A 181 -14.15 8.55 -6.37
CA ILE A 181 -13.60 7.66 -5.34
C ILE A 181 -12.07 7.78 -5.26
N ARG A 182 -11.38 7.98 -6.39
CA ARG A 182 -9.93 8.23 -6.40
C ARG A 182 -9.59 9.56 -5.70
N ASP A 183 -10.40 10.59 -5.90
CA ASP A 183 -10.25 11.90 -5.23
C ASP A 183 -10.47 11.79 -3.71
N LEU A 184 -11.52 11.07 -3.29
CA LEU A 184 -11.76 10.75 -1.88
C LEU A 184 -10.58 9.99 -1.25
N ASN A 185 -10.04 8.98 -1.93
CA ASN A 185 -8.85 8.26 -1.48
C ASN A 185 -7.63 9.19 -1.38
N GLY A 186 -7.45 10.10 -2.33
CA GLY A 186 -6.38 11.10 -2.31
C GLY A 186 -6.48 12.01 -1.08
N THR A 187 -7.68 12.50 -0.79
CA THR A 187 -7.96 13.34 0.39
C THR A 187 -7.73 12.58 1.70
N LEU A 188 -8.26 11.36 1.83
CA LEU A 188 -8.03 10.50 3.00
C LEU A 188 -6.54 10.20 3.19
N LYS A 189 -5.84 9.85 2.11
CA LYS A 189 -4.38 9.61 2.14
C LYS A 189 -3.63 10.84 2.63
N SER A 190 -3.99 12.05 2.17
CA SER A 190 -3.35 13.29 2.60
C SER A 190 -3.53 13.53 4.10
N LEU A 191 -4.75 13.43 4.60
CA LEU A 191 -5.05 13.61 6.03
C LEU A 191 -4.30 12.58 6.90
N LEU A 192 -4.36 11.30 6.51
CA LEU A 192 -3.65 10.24 7.23
C LEU A 192 -2.14 10.39 7.16
N SER A 193 -1.59 10.97 6.09
CA SER A 193 -0.14 11.22 5.99
C SER A 193 0.34 12.30 6.99
N GLU A 194 -0.50 13.28 7.29
CA GLU A 194 -0.22 14.29 8.31
C GLU A 194 -0.33 13.69 9.73
N TRP A 195 -1.39 12.92 10.00
CA TRP A 195 -1.65 12.35 11.32
C TRP A 195 -0.70 11.21 11.70
N PHE A 196 -0.23 10.41 10.74
CA PHE A 196 0.69 9.30 10.98
C PHE A 196 2.16 9.64 10.68
N SER A 197 2.52 10.91 10.86
CA SER A 197 3.92 11.34 10.76
C SER A 197 4.78 10.67 11.84
N VAL A 198 6.06 10.44 11.52
CA VAL A 198 7.03 9.72 12.39
C VAL A 198 7.10 10.29 13.81
N GLY A 199 6.93 11.61 13.96
CA GLY A 199 7.00 12.28 15.26
C GLY A 199 5.89 11.87 16.22
N LEU A 200 4.75 11.41 15.70
CA LEU A 200 3.56 11.01 16.46
C LEU A 200 3.51 9.48 16.71
N LEU A 201 4.46 8.74 16.16
CA LEU A 201 4.58 7.29 16.36
C LEU A 201 5.47 6.98 17.56
N HIS A 202 5.02 6.05 18.39
CA HIS A 202 5.80 5.50 19.49
C HIS A 202 6.38 4.14 19.07
N LEU A 203 7.63 3.90 19.46
CA LEU A 203 8.28 2.61 19.27
C LEU A 203 8.13 1.83 20.58
N GLU A 204 7.50 0.66 20.50
CA GLU A 204 7.32 -0.24 21.64
C GLU A 204 8.05 -1.56 21.38
N ARG A 205 8.80 -2.03 22.39
CA ARG A 205 9.39 -3.37 22.38
C ARG A 205 8.33 -4.38 22.84
N ILE A 206 8.04 -5.36 22.00
CA ILE A 206 7.12 -6.44 22.31
C ILE A 206 7.91 -7.62 22.89
N THR A 207 7.47 -8.08 24.04
CA THR A 207 8.09 -9.19 24.80
C THR A 207 7.03 -10.20 25.20
N TRP A 208 7.45 -11.31 25.83
CA TRP A 208 6.49 -12.27 26.39
C TRP A 208 5.69 -11.71 27.57
N GLN A 209 6.13 -10.60 28.17
CA GLN A 209 5.43 -9.89 29.24
C GLN A 209 4.37 -8.90 28.71
N SER A 210 4.37 -8.62 27.41
CA SER A 210 3.38 -7.73 26.80
C SER A 210 1.96 -8.32 26.89
N PRO A 211 0.90 -7.48 26.90
CA PRO A 211 -0.47 -7.96 26.97
C PRO A 211 -0.80 -9.01 25.89
N CYS A 212 -1.58 -10.02 26.25
CA CYS A 212 -1.96 -11.08 25.31
C CYS A 212 -2.71 -10.53 24.07
N GLU A 213 -3.47 -9.44 24.23
CA GLU A 213 -4.19 -8.78 23.14
C GLU A 213 -3.25 -8.30 22.02
N ILE A 214 -2.15 -7.63 22.35
CA ILE A 214 -1.21 -7.14 21.32
C ILE A 214 -0.46 -8.31 20.67
N LEU A 215 -0.13 -9.34 21.44
CA LEU A 215 0.50 -10.57 20.92
C LEU A 215 -0.44 -11.30 19.94
N GLN A 216 -1.73 -11.37 20.25
CA GLN A 216 -2.74 -11.93 19.36
C GLN A 216 -2.83 -11.14 18.05
N LYS A 217 -2.90 -9.80 18.12
CA LYS A 217 -2.91 -8.93 16.93
C LYS A 217 -1.66 -9.11 16.08
N ILE A 218 -0.48 -9.16 16.69
CA ILE A 218 0.79 -9.42 15.99
C ILE A 218 0.74 -10.78 15.27
N SER A 219 0.22 -11.81 15.92
CA SER A 219 0.07 -13.13 15.30
C SER A 219 -0.92 -13.12 14.13
N GLN A 220 -2.00 -12.34 14.22
CA GLN A 220 -3.03 -12.23 13.17
C GLN A 220 -2.53 -11.42 11.97
N TYR A 221 -1.74 -10.38 12.20
CA TYR A 221 -1.27 -9.45 11.18
C TYR A 221 0.08 -9.85 10.57
N GLU A 222 0.70 -10.95 10.99
CA GLU A 222 1.96 -11.43 10.44
C GLU A 222 1.80 -11.83 8.96
N ALA A 223 2.23 -10.93 8.08
CA ALA A 223 1.98 -11.05 6.65
C ALA A 223 3.11 -11.76 5.90
N VAL A 224 4.30 -11.91 6.49
CA VAL A 224 5.49 -12.44 5.80
C VAL A 224 5.63 -13.94 6.08
N HIS A 225 5.76 -14.31 7.35
CA HIS A 225 5.97 -15.70 7.78
C HIS A 225 4.94 -16.08 8.86
N PRO A 226 3.80 -16.68 8.48
CA PRO A 226 2.70 -16.96 9.41
C PRO A 226 3.17 -17.66 10.69
N VAL A 227 2.69 -17.18 11.84
CA VAL A 227 2.98 -17.77 13.15
C VAL A 227 2.27 -19.13 13.24
N ARG A 228 3.00 -20.18 13.58
CA ARG A 228 2.44 -21.55 13.57
C ARG A 228 1.58 -21.86 14.80
N ASN A 229 2.04 -21.42 15.97
CA ASN A 229 1.40 -21.66 17.26
C ASN A 229 1.97 -20.71 18.33
N TRP A 230 1.41 -20.72 19.54
CA TRP A 230 1.84 -19.84 20.62
C TRP A 230 3.32 -20.03 21.03
N THR A 231 3.87 -21.24 20.89
CA THR A 231 5.29 -21.48 21.20
C THR A 231 6.21 -20.81 20.17
N ASP A 232 5.78 -20.75 18.90
CA ASP A 232 6.46 -19.98 17.85
C ASP A 232 6.45 -18.49 18.18
N LEU A 233 5.29 -17.96 18.58
CA LEU A 233 5.21 -16.56 19.02
C LEU A 233 6.14 -16.26 20.19
N LYS A 234 6.17 -17.15 21.21
CA LYS A 234 7.09 -17.02 22.35
C LYS A 234 8.56 -16.99 21.94
N ARG A 235 8.95 -17.79 20.94
CA ARG A 235 10.32 -17.78 20.40
C ARG A 235 10.63 -16.47 19.68
N ARG A 236 9.70 -15.94 18.88
CA ARG A 236 9.88 -14.69 18.11
C ARG A 236 10.02 -13.43 18.97
N VAL A 237 9.62 -13.48 20.23
CA VAL A 237 9.78 -12.39 21.21
C VAL A 237 10.75 -12.74 22.35
N GLY A 238 11.47 -13.86 22.21
CA GLY A 238 12.38 -14.42 23.21
C GLY A 238 13.85 -14.08 22.97
N PRO A 239 14.78 -14.86 23.55
CA PRO A 239 16.22 -14.72 23.33
C PRO A 239 16.60 -14.73 21.84
N TYR A 240 17.61 -13.94 21.48
CA TYR A 240 18.11 -13.69 20.13
C TYR A 240 17.07 -13.15 19.13
N ARG A 241 15.90 -12.71 19.61
CA ARG A 241 14.79 -12.23 18.77
C ARG A 241 14.17 -10.98 19.38
N ARG A 242 14.16 -9.89 18.62
CA ARG A 242 13.50 -8.64 19.03
C ARG A 242 12.29 -8.38 18.15
N CYS A 243 11.17 -8.09 18.79
CA CYS A 243 9.95 -7.68 18.12
C CYS A 243 9.64 -6.24 18.54
N TYR A 244 9.47 -5.37 17.56
CA TYR A 244 9.12 -3.98 17.78
C TYR A 244 7.80 -3.67 17.09
N ALA A 245 6.95 -2.87 17.72
CA ALA A 245 5.74 -2.34 17.14
C ALA A 245 5.77 -0.81 17.15
N PHE A 246 5.36 -0.20 16.04
CA PHE A 246 5.02 1.22 16.02
C PHE A 246 3.55 1.39 16.40
N THR A 247 3.27 2.16 17.43
CA THR A 247 1.92 2.49 17.92
C THR A 247 1.65 3.98 17.77
N HIS A 248 0.38 4.38 17.85
CA HIS A 248 -0.03 5.78 17.77
C HIS A 248 -1.02 6.08 18.90
N ALA A 249 -0.89 7.24 19.54
CA ALA A 249 -1.68 7.59 20.72
C ALA A 249 -3.21 7.60 20.45
N ALA A 250 -3.64 7.99 19.26
CA ALA A 250 -5.05 7.96 18.85
C ALA A 250 -5.57 6.57 18.44
N MET A 251 -4.71 5.55 18.45
CA MET A 251 -5.03 4.15 18.16
C MET A 251 -4.36 3.23 19.20
N PRO A 252 -4.73 3.35 20.48
CA PRO A 252 -4.11 2.56 21.54
C PRO A 252 -4.34 1.06 21.33
N GLY A 253 -3.32 0.25 21.60
CA GLY A 253 -3.40 -1.21 21.45
C GLY A 253 -3.43 -1.73 20.00
N GLU A 254 -3.31 -0.84 19.00
CA GLU A 254 -3.21 -1.22 17.59
C GLU A 254 -1.76 -1.06 17.12
N PRO A 255 -1.01 -2.16 16.90
CA PRO A 255 0.29 -2.08 16.27
C PRO A 255 0.10 -1.68 14.81
N LEU A 256 0.78 -0.65 14.31
CA LEU A 256 0.68 -0.18 12.92
C LEU A 256 1.70 -0.86 12.02
N VAL A 257 2.93 -0.97 12.50
CA VAL A 257 4.03 -1.67 11.82
C VAL A 257 4.71 -2.56 12.84
N VAL A 258 4.81 -3.83 12.53
CA VAL A 258 5.50 -4.83 13.35
C VAL A 258 6.79 -5.22 12.65
N LEU A 259 7.91 -5.15 13.37
CA LEU A 259 9.23 -5.54 12.90
C LEU A 259 9.75 -6.68 13.75
N HIS A 260 10.02 -7.81 13.11
CA HIS A 260 10.74 -8.90 13.74
C HIS A 260 12.21 -8.88 13.31
N VAL A 261 13.08 -8.95 14.31
CA VAL A 261 14.54 -8.87 14.17
C VAL A 261 15.16 -10.13 14.77
N ALA A 262 16.03 -10.79 14.01
CA ALA A 262 16.89 -11.84 14.51
C ALA A 262 18.27 -11.27 14.83
N LEU A 263 18.79 -11.57 16.01
CA LEU A 263 20.13 -11.21 16.45
C LEU A 263 21.07 -12.37 16.12
N THR A 264 22.06 -12.13 15.26
CA THR A 264 22.98 -13.15 14.74
C THR A 264 24.44 -12.65 14.77
N GLU A 265 25.39 -13.56 14.56
CA GLU A 265 26.80 -13.22 14.35
C GLU A 265 27.02 -12.58 12.97
N ASP A 266 26.40 -13.14 11.92
CA ASP A 266 26.54 -12.76 10.52
C ASP A 266 25.21 -12.50 9.81
N ILE A 267 25.27 -11.88 8.62
CA ILE A 267 24.09 -11.66 7.77
C ILE A 267 23.51 -12.98 7.25
N SER A 268 22.33 -13.34 7.75
CA SER A 268 21.61 -14.55 7.36
C SER A 268 21.20 -14.57 5.88
N ASP A 269 21.25 -15.75 5.28
CA ASP A 269 20.85 -16.05 3.90
C ASP A 269 19.58 -16.93 3.81
N ASN A 270 19.19 -17.60 4.90
CA ASN A 270 18.08 -18.55 4.92
C ASN A 270 17.08 -18.22 6.05
N ILE A 271 15.77 -18.30 5.77
CA ILE A 271 14.73 -17.99 6.76
C ILE A 271 14.42 -19.18 7.67
N GLN A 272 14.58 -20.41 7.18
CA GLN A 272 14.35 -21.61 7.98
C GLN A 272 15.34 -21.68 9.13
N SER A 273 16.60 -21.25 8.96
CA SER A 273 17.57 -21.16 10.07
C SER A 273 17.09 -20.21 11.17
N ILE A 274 16.47 -19.08 10.82
CA ILE A 274 15.94 -18.11 11.80
C ILE A 274 14.68 -18.63 12.50
N VAL A 275 13.70 -19.14 11.76
CA VAL A 275 12.38 -19.48 12.30
C VAL A 275 12.35 -20.86 12.95
N ARG A 276 13.18 -21.80 12.47
CA ARG A 276 13.25 -23.17 13.00
C ARG A 276 14.40 -23.38 13.96
N GLU A 277 15.26 -22.39 14.19
CA GLU A 277 16.24 -22.46 15.28
C GLU A 277 15.52 -22.72 16.59
N PHE A 278 15.70 -23.93 17.12
CA PHE A 278 15.32 -24.27 18.48
C PHE A 278 16.48 -23.85 19.38
N ALA A 279 16.82 -22.56 19.39
CA ALA A 279 17.50 -22.01 20.56
C ALA A 279 16.64 -22.42 21.75
N SER A 280 17.21 -23.23 22.65
CA SER A 280 16.46 -23.72 23.80
C SER A 280 15.85 -22.49 24.47
N LEU A 281 14.56 -22.54 24.82
CA LEU A 281 13.83 -21.41 25.42
C LEU A 281 14.47 -20.89 26.74
N HIS A 282 15.53 -21.55 27.19
CA HIS A 282 16.32 -21.33 28.40
C HIS A 282 17.78 -20.97 28.11
N SER A 283 18.17 -20.73 26.85
CA SER A 283 19.51 -20.24 26.53
C SER A 283 19.63 -18.76 26.90
N GLU A 284 20.68 -18.43 27.66
CA GLU A 284 21.03 -17.03 27.92
C GLU A 284 21.60 -16.39 26.63
N GLU A 285 21.24 -15.12 26.39
CA GLU A 285 21.74 -14.36 25.25
C GLU A 285 23.21 -13.98 25.50
N ASP A 286 24.13 -14.47 24.66
CA ASP A 286 25.53 -14.05 24.68
C ASP A 286 25.68 -12.78 23.84
N VAL A 287 25.72 -11.65 24.55
CA VAL A 287 25.85 -10.31 23.97
C VAL A 287 27.08 -10.17 23.07
N ASN A 288 28.17 -10.91 23.34
CA ASN A 288 29.41 -10.80 22.57
C ASN A 288 29.34 -11.44 21.19
N LYS A 289 28.38 -12.37 20.99
CA LYS A 289 28.15 -13.02 19.69
C LYS A 289 27.20 -12.22 18.81
N VAL A 290 26.49 -11.24 19.34
CA VAL A 290 25.52 -10.46 18.57
C VAL A 290 26.23 -9.33 17.82
N ASN A 291 26.40 -9.48 16.50
CA ASN A 291 27.02 -8.47 15.65
C ASN A 291 26.11 -8.01 14.49
N ALA A 292 25.13 -8.83 14.10
CA ALA A 292 24.20 -8.56 13.03
C ALA A 292 22.74 -8.56 13.51
N ALA A 293 21.95 -7.60 13.01
CA ALA A 293 20.51 -7.53 13.18
C ALA A 293 19.80 -7.74 11.84
N ILE A 294 19.00 -8.81 11.77
CA ILE A 294 18.32 -9.27 10.57
C ILE A 294 16.83 -9.00 10.66
N PHE A 295 16.36 -8.00 9.91
CA PHE A 295 14.93 -7.70 9.76
C PHE A 295 14.28 -8.74 8.83
N TYR A 296 13.76 -9.81 9.41
CA TYR A 296 13.23 -10.96 8.64
C TYR A 296 11.71 -10.88 8.42
N SER A 297 11.00 -10.03 9.16
CA SER A 297 9.59 -9.70 8.87
C SER A 297 9.31 -8.24 9.20
N ILE A 298 8.67 -7.55 8.25
CA ILE A 298 8.12 -6.21 8.42
C ILE A 298 6.69 -6.27 7.92
N SER A 299 5.73 -6.16 8.83
CA SER A 299 4.30 -6.26 8.53
C SER A 299 3.61 -4.93 8.81
N SER A 300 3.01 -4.34 7.78
CA SER A 300 2.05 -3.24 7.93
C SER A 300 0.69 -3.86 8.23
N THR A 301 0.14 -3.59 9.40
CA THR A 301 -1.07 -4.25 9.91
C THR A 301 -2.35 -3.63 9.34
N GLN A 302 -2.33 -2.32 9.14
CA GLN A 302 -3.50 -1.54 8.72
C GLN A 302 -3.49 -1.33 7.20
N ALA A 303 -4.40 -2.01 6.48
CA ALA A 303 -4.54 -1.87 5.03
C ALA A 303 -4.86 -0.42 4.62
N GLY A 304 -5.64 0.29 5.46
CA GLY A 304 -5.99 1.69 5.27
C GLY A 304 -4.81 2.66 5.33
N LEU A 305 -3.64 2.25 5.81
CA LEU A 305 -2.41 3.05 5.78
C LEU A 305 -1.52 2.74 4.58
N GLN A 306 -1.96 1.91 3.63
CA GLN A 306 -1.17 1.58 2.46
C GLN A 306 -0.74 2.83 1.68
N GLY A 307 0.58 2.97 1.47
CA GLY A 307 1.17 4.10 0.77
C GLY A 307 1.16 5.43 1.54
N VAL A 308 0.73 5.43 2.81
CA VAL A 308 1.08 6.49 3.76
C VAL A 308 2.51 6.20 4.19
N GLU A 309 3.39 7.16 3.97
CA GLU A 309 4.78 7.04 4.37
C GLU A 309 4.84 7.19 5.89
N LEU A 310 4.83 6.05 6.61
CA LEU A 310 5.13 5.98 8.04
C LEU A 310 6.62 6.32 8.33
N GLY A 311 7.34 6.75 7.29
CA GLY A 311 8.63 7.40 7.31
C GLY A 311 9.81 6.48 7.01
N ASN A 312 10.82 7.01 6.34
CA ASN A 312 12.12 6.38 6.08
C ASN A 312 12.97 6.17 7.36
N TYR A 313 12.36 6.33 8.53
CA TYR A 313 13.00 6.39 9.84
C TYR A 313 12.58 5.23 10.76
N LEU A 314 11.62 4.40 10.36
CA LEU A 314 11.18 3.25 11.17
C LEU A 314 12.35 2.34 11.51
N ILE A 315 13.09 1.92 10.47
CA ILE A 315 14.28 1.08 10.62
C ILE A 315 15.36 1.82 11.41
N LYS A 316 15.58 3.11 11.14
CA LYS A 316 16.59 3.92 11.86
C LYS A 316 16.31 4.00 13.36
N ARG A 317 15.03 4.12 13.77
CA ARG A 317 14.66 4.12 15.20
C ARG A 317 14.94 2.78 15.85
N VAL A 318 14.56 1.67 15.20
CA VAL A 318 14.85 0.32 15.71
C VAL A 318 16.36 0.06 15.77
N VAL A 319 17.13 0.51 14.76
CA VAL A 319 18.59 0.41 14.77
C VAL A 319 19.18 1.15 15.97
N ARG A 320 18.74 2.38 16.27
CA ARG A 320 19.23 3.13 17.44
C ARG A 320 18.94 2.41 18.74
N GLU A 321 17.74 1.85 18.88
CA GLU A 321 17.36 1.05 20.04
C GLU A 321 18.29 -0.17 20.19
N LEU A 322 18.51 -0.91 19.10
CA LEU A 322 19.42 -2.06 19.08
C LEU A 322 20.87 -1.66 19.38
N GLN A 323 21.36 -0.54 18.85
CA GLN A 323 22.71 -0.05 19.14
C GLN A 323 22.87 0.43 20.59
N SER A 324 21.80 0.95 21.20
CA SER A 324 21.81 1.33 22.61
C SER A 324 21.99 0.11 23.53
N GLU A 325 21.48 -1.04 23.10
CA GLU A 325 21.55 -2.30 23.85
C GLU A 325 22.78 -3.14 23.47
N PHE A 326 23.20 -3.09 22.21
CA PHE A 326 24.34 -3.82 21.64
C PHE A 326 25.32 -2.82 20.98
N PRO A 327 26.18 -2.13 21.75
CA PRO A 327 27.05 -1.08 21.21
C PRO A 327 28.06 -1.54 20.14
N HIS A 328 28.44 -2.83 20.16
CA HIS A 328 29.37 -3.42 19.20
C HIS A 328 28.70 -3.86 17.88
N MET A 329 27.37 -3.84 17.80
CA MET A 329 26.61 -4.27 16.62
C MET A 329 26.86 -3.33 15.43
N SER A 330 27.33 -3.89 14.33
CA SER A 330 27.75 -3.13 13.15
C SER A 330 26.96 -3.46 11.88
N GLN A 331 26.29 -4.62 11.84
CA GLN A 331 25.64 -5.11 10.64
C GLN A 331 24.12 -5.05 10.76
N PHE A 332 23.48 -4.36 9.81
CA PHE A 332 22.02 -4.25 9.74
C PHE A 332 21.58 -4.64 8.34
N SER A 333 20.75 -5.67 8.22
CA SER A 333 20.24 -6.14 6.94
C SER A 333 18.82 -6.67 7.10
N SER A 334 18.03 -6.63 6.04
CA SER A 334 16.84 -7.48 5.98
C SER A 334 17.18 -8.86 5.42
N LEU A 335 16.26 -9.80 5.60
CA LEU A 335 16.12 -11.00 4.76
C LEU A 335 14.70 -10.98 4.23
N SER A 336 14.51 -10.44 3.03
CA SER A 336 13.21 -10.04 2.52
C SER A 336 12.68 -10.98 1.44
N PRO A 337 11.36 -11.27 1.42
CA PRO A 337 10.74 -12.02 0.34
C PRO A 337 10.70 -11.20 -0.97
N ILE A 338 10.47 -11.88 -2.09
CA ILE A 338 10.36 -11.24 -3.41
C ILE A 338 8.98 -11.54 -4.02
N PRO A 339 7.89 -10.99 -3.43
CA PRO A 339 6.54 -11.30 -3.90
C PRO A 339 6.35 -10.84 -5.36
N GLY A 340 5.77 -11.73 -6.17
CA GLY A 340 5.43 -11.43 -7.56
C GLY A 340 6.52 -11.80 -8.59
N PHE A 341 7.70 -12.28 -8.16
CA PHE A 341 8.74 -12.73 -9.10
C PHE A 341 8.27 -13.93 -9.93
N SER A 342 7.71 -14.96 -9.29
CA SER A 342 7.21 -16.15 -10.00
C SER A 342 6.12 -15.78 -11.01
N SER A 343 5.14 -14.95 -10.61
CA SER A 343 4.09 -14.48 -11.52
C SER A 343 4.62 -13.63 -12.68
N TRP A 344 5.64 -12.81 -12.42
CA TRP A 344 6.31 -12.02 -13.47
C TRP A 344 7.01 -12.95 -14.47
N LEU A 345 7.76 -13.94 -13.98
CA LEU A 345 8.48 -14.90 -14.81
C LEU A 345 7.51 -15.76 -15.65
N GLN A 346 6.42 -16.22 -15.05
CA GLN A 346 5.33 -16.93 -15.75
C GLN A 346 4.69 -16.08 -16.86
N GLY A 347 4.46 -14.79 -16.59
CA GLY A 347 3.96 -13.82 -17.56
C GLY A 347 4.95 -13.60 -18.71
N LEU A 348 6.23 -13.45 -18.38
CA LEU A 348 7.31 -13.28 -19.35
C LEU A 348 7.42 -14.50 -20.27
N LEU A 349 7.48 -15.71 -19.72
CA LEU A 349 7.50 -16.97 -20.49
C LEU A 349 6.28 -17.09 -21.43
N SER A 350 5.10 -16.65 -20.97
CA SER A 350 3.88 -16.65 -21.78
C SER A 350 3.92 -15.65 -22.94
N GLN A 351 4.53 -14.48 -22.74
CA GLN A 351 4.69 -13.46 -23.77
C GLN A 351 5.71 -13.91 -24.84
N TYR A 352 6.88 -14.38 -24.40
CA TYR A 352 7.94 -14.85 -25.28
C TYR A 352 7.52 -16.03 -26.16
N ARG A 353 6.65 -16.91 -25.65
CA ARG A 353 5.99 -17.96 -26.44
C ARG A 353 5.18 -17.38 -27.61
N LYS A 354 4.40 -16.31 -27.38
CA LYS A 354 3.56 -15.69 -28.42
C LYS A 354 4.41 -15.00 -29.49
N GLU A 355 5.54 -14.44 -29.09
CA GLU A 355 6.44 -13.69 -29.98
C GLU A 355 7.47 -14.58 -30.69
N GLY A 356 7.55 -15.88 -30.37
CA GLY A 356 8.53 -16.80 -30.96
C GLY A 356 9.99 -16.52 -30.58
N ARG A 357 10.23 -15.70 -29.55
CA ARG A 357 11.56 -15.22 -29.11
C ARG A 357 12.10 -15.94 -27.87
N GLY A 358 11.56 -17.11 -27.53
CA GLY A 358 11.89 -17.83 -26.28
C GLY A 358 13.39 -18.07 -26.04
N SER A 359 14.20 -18.04 -27.11
CA SER A 359 15.66 -18.12 -27.09
C SER A 359 16.38 -16.94 -26.41
N ASP A 360 15.73 -15.80 -26.20
CA ASP A 360 16.41 -14.59 -25.70
C ASP A 360 16.50 -14.53 -24.16
N LEU A 361 15.84 -15.44 -23.43
CA LEU A 361 15.76 -15.40 -21.96
C LEU A 361 16.89 -16.18 -21.28
N LEU A 362 17.21 -17.35 -21.84
CA LEU A 362 18.29 -18.23 -21.44
C LEU A 362 19.19 -18.45 -22.67
N SER A 363 20.48 -18.65 -22.43
CA SER A 363 21.43 -19.07 -23.46
C SER A 363 21.04 -20.42 -24.07
N GLU A 364 21.52 -20.71 -25.29
CA GLU A 364 21.30 -22.01 -25.94
C GLU A 364 21.79 -23.19 -25.07
N GLN A 365 22.87 -22.98 -24.31
CA GLN A 365 23.41 -23.99 -23.41
C GLN A 365 22.49 -24.23 -22.21
N GLU A 366 22.00 -23.17 -21.56
CA GLU A 366 21.02 -23.27 -20.47
C GLU A 366 19.73 -23.94 -20.96
N TRP A 367 19.27 -23.63 -22.17
CA TRP A 367 18.09 -24.30 -22.76
C TRP A 367 18.31 -25.79 -22.97
N LYS A 368 19.47 -26.19 -23.52
CA LYS A 368 19.82 -27.62 -23.66
C LYS A 368 19.86 -28.33 -22.32
N GLU A 369 20.40 -27.69 -21.29
CA GLU A 369 20.45 -28.27 -19.94
C GLU A 369 19.06 -28.42 -19.32
N VAL A 370 18.18 -27.43 -19.51
CA VAL A 370 16.77 -27.52 -19.10
C VAL A 370 16.07 -28.66 -19.84
N GLU A 371 16.20 -28.75 -21.16
CA GLU A 371 15.60 -29.83 -21.98
C GLU A 371 16.09 -31.22 -21.58
N GLN A 372 17.40 -31.37 -21.32
CA GLN A 372 18.00 -32.63 -20.86
C GLN A 372 17.60 -33.02 -19.43
N ALA A 373 17.17 -32.06 -18.62
CA ALA A 373 16.77 -32.30 -17.24
C ALA A 373 15.25 -32.44 -17.07
N THR A 374 14.45 -31.93 -18.02
CA THR A 374 12.98 -32.03 -17.99
C THR A 374 12.42 -33.30 -18.62
N ASP A 375 13.25 -34.18 -19.19
CA ASP A 375 12.85 -35.40 -19.93
C ASP A 375 11.60 -35.16 -20.81
N SER A 376 11.55 -33.99 -21.46
CA SER A 376 10.31 -33.51 -22.08
C SER A 376 9.93 -34.37 -23.27
N ALA A 377 8.64 -34.72 -23.35
CA ALA A 377 8.11 -35.49 -24.48
C ALA A 377 8.45 -34.81 -25.82
N PRO A 378 8.79 -35.59 -26.87
CA PRO A 378 9.14 -35.05 -28.18
C PRO A 378 8.05 -34.09 -28.68
N GLY A 379 8.40 -32.83 -28.90
CA GLY A 379 7.49 -31.79 -29.42
C GLY A 379 6.96 -30.78 -28.40
N THR A 380 7.29 -30.87 -27.11
CA THR A 380 6.96 -29.81 -26.14
C THR A 380 7.99 -28.67 -26.22
N PRO A 381 7.59 -27.40 -26.48
CA PRO A 381 8.54 -26.30 -26.46
C PRO A 381 9.21 -26.15 -25.09
N ALA A 382 10.54 -26.01 -25.04
CA ALA A 382 11.30 -25.91 -23.78
C ALA A 382 10.78 -24.81 -22.84
N THR A 383 10.26 -23.71 -23.41
CA THR A 383 9.61 -22.63 -22.65
C THR A 383 8.38 -23.09 -21.88
N GLU A 384 7.58 -24.02 -22.43
CA GLU A 384 6.39 -24.55 -21.77
C GLU A 384 6.77 -25.57 -20.68
N ALA A 385 7.82 -26.36 -20.92
CA ALA A 385 8.37 -27.27 -19.91
C ALA A 385 8.89 -26.49 -18.69
N LEU A 386 9.69 -25.44 -18.91
CA LEU A 386 10.18 -24.56 -17.85
C LEU A 386 9.04 -23.85 -17.11
N ARG A 387 8.05 -23.35 -17.85
CA ARG A 387 6.86 -22.71 -17.28
C ARG A 387 6.10 -23.68 -16.37
N LYS A 388 5.88 -24.92 -16.84
CA LYS A 388 5.20 -25.96 -16.06
C LYS A 388 6.00 -26.30 -14.81
N LEU A 389 7.32 -26.50 -14.91
CA LEU A 389 8.19 -26.76 -13.77
C LEU A 389 8.09 -25.67 -12.70
N ILE A 390 8.22 -24.39 -13.10
CA ILE A 390 8.12 -23.27 -12.16
C ILE A 390 6.73 -23.22 -11.52
N GLY A 391 5.69 -23.55 -12.27
CA GLY A 391 4.31 -23.58 -11.77
C GLY A 391 4.02 -24.74 -10.80
N THR A 392 4.56 -25.94 -11.06
CA THR A 392 4.36 -27.13 -10.22
C THR A 392 5.32 -27.20 -9.04
N SER A 393 6.43 -26.44 -9.07
CA SER A 393 7.49 -26.47 -8.07
C SER A 393 8.19 -27.82 -7.90
N GLU A 394 7.95 -28.78 -8.81
CA GLU A 394 8.49 -30.15 -8.75
C GLU A 394 10.02 -30.19 -8.86
N TRP A 395 10.61 -29.17 -9.51
CA TRP A 395 12.06 -29.03 -9.66
C TRP A 395 12.80 -28.94 -8.31
N MET A 396 12.13 -28.54 -7.23
CA MET A 396 12.70 -28.49 -5.87
C MET A 396 13.07 -29.88 -5.33
N HIS A 397 12.45 -30.94 -5.82
CA HIS A 397 12.71 -32.31 -5.38
C HIS A 397 13.86 -32.98 -6.15
N SER A 398 14.32 -32.37 -7.25
CA SER A 398 15.41 -32.87 -8.08
C SER A 398 16.63 -31.98 -7.92
N GLU A 399 17.66 -32.51 -7.28
CA GLU A 399 18.93 -31.79 -7.07
C GLU A 399 19.58 -31.41 -8.41
N ARG A 400 19.44 -32.26 -9.43
CA ARG A 400 19.90 -31.98 -10.80
C ARG A 400 19.19 -30.77 -11.39
N LEU A 401 17.85 -30.72 -11.33
CA LEU A 401 17.08 -29.60 -11.85
C LEU A 401 17.37 -28.30 -11.08
N SER A 402 17.46 -28.38 -9.75
CA SER A 402 17.79 -27.24 -8.91
C SER A 402 19.14 -26.61 -9.29
N ARG A 403 20.19 -27.42 -9.49
CA ARG A 403 21.52 -26.95 -9.89
C ARG A 403 21.53 -26.30 -11.28
N VAL A 404 20.77 -26.85 -12.22
CA VAL A 404 20.65 -26.29 -13.59
C VAL A 404 19.88 -24.96 -13.58
N LEU A 405 18.81 -24.87 -12.79
CA LEU A 405 17.94 -23.69 -12.76
C LEU A 405 18.50 -22.53 -11.93
N GLU A 406 19.37 -22.81 -10.96
CA GLU A 406 19.92 -21.81 -10.05
C GLU A 406 20.54 -20.60 -10.76
N PRO A 407 21.52 -20.74 -11.69
CA PRO A 407 22.16 -19.58 -12.31
C PRO A 407 21.16 -18.72 -13.11
N ALA A 408 20.27 -19.40 -13.85
CA ALA A 408 19.24 -18.78 -14.66
C ALA A 408 18.23 -17.99 -13.80
N LEU A 409 17.68 -18.61 -12.77
CA LEU A 409 16.67 -18.00 -11.90
C LEU A 409 17.26 -16.87 -11.06
N MET A 410 18.49 -17.01 -10.57
CA MET A 410 19.19 -15.95 -9.83
C MET A 410 19.45 -14.73 -10.72
N ARG A 411 19.90 -14.94 -11.97
CA ARG A 411 20.10 -13.89 -12.98
C ARG A 411 18.79 -13.16 -13.31
N LEU A 412 17.73 -13.91 -13.57
CA LEU A 412 16.39 -13.35 -13.84
C LEU A 412 15.83 -12.59 -12.65
N CYS A 413 16.05 -13.10 -11.44
CA CYS A 413 15.62 -12.45 -10.20
C CYS A 413 16.35 -11.12 -9.97
N ALA A 414 17.67 -11.09 -10.21
CA ALA A 414 18.45 -9.86 -10.13
C ALA A 414 17.94 -8.81 -11.14
N TRP A 415 17.61 -9.21 -12.38
CA TRP A 415 16.99 -8.30 -13.35
C TRP A 415 15.60 -7.82 -12.92
N TYR A 416 14.75 -8.71 -12.41
CA TYR A 416 13.43 -8.33 -11.90
C TYR A 416 13.51 -7.30 -10.75
N LEU A 417 14.50 -7.43 -9.88
CA LEU A 417 14.70 -6.50 -8.77
C LEU A 417 15.35 -5.18 -9.22
N TYR A 418 16.39 -5.26 -10.05
CA TYR A 418 17.24 -4.12 -10.40
C TYR A 418 16.91 -3.45 -11.73
N GLY A 419 16.46 -4.20 -12.74
CA GLY A 419 16.20 -3.75 -14.11
C GLY A 419 14.73 -3.33 -14.33
N GLU A 420 13.78 -4.17 -13.92
CA GLU A 420 12.35 -3.90 -14.10
C GLU A 420 11.86 -2.67 -13.29
N LYS A 421 11.01 -1.85 -13.91
CA LYS A 421 10.53 -0.58 -13.32
C LYS A 421 9.02 -0.37 -13.45
N ARG A 422 8.46 0.34 -12.48
CA ARG A 422 7.11 0.93 -12.52
C ARG A 422 7.20 2.43 -12.27
N ARG A 423 6.85 3.24 -13.27
CA ARG A 423 6.99 4.72 -13.22
C ARG A 423 8.43 5.18 -12.91
N GLY A 424 9.41 4.36 -13.27
CA GLY A 424 10.83 4.59 -12.99
C GLY A 424 11.31 4.15 -11.61
N TYR A 425 10.44 3.65 -10.71
CA TYR A 425 10.84 3.02 -9.45
C TYR A 425 10.89 1.50 -9.59
N ALA A 426 11.49 0.80 -8.62
CA ALA A 426 11.57 -0.67 -8.64
C ALA A 426 10.18 -1.29 -8.76
N LEU A 427 10.05 -2.29 -9.64
CA LEU A 427 8.76 -2.96 -9.87
C LEU A 427 8.26 -3.70 -8.62
N ASN A 428 9.19 -4.38 -7.93
CA ASN A 428 8.87 -5.12 -6.71
C ASN A 428 8.58 -4.18 -5.53
N PRO A 429 7.43 -4.33 -4.83
CA PRO A 429 7.04 -3.41 -3.76
C PRO A 429 7.96 -3.48 -2.53
N VAL A 430 8.50 -4.66 -2.21
CA VAL A 430 9.42 -4.85 -1.08
C VAL A 430 10.78 -4.21 -1.38
N ALA A 431 11.28 -4.39 -2.61
CA ALA A 431 12.46 -3.68 -3.09
C ALA A 431 12.27 -2.16 -3.01
N ASN A 432 11.15 -1.66 -3.54
CA ASN A 432 10.82 -0.23 -3.48
C ASN A 432 10.82 0.29 -2.03
N PHE A 433 10.21 -0.43 -1.09
CA PHE A 433 10.22 -0.06 0.33
C PHE A 433 11.64 0.06 0.91
N HIS A 434 12.50 -0.95 0.75
CA HIS A 434 13.84 -0.92 1.33
C HIS A 434 14.75 0.14 0.67
N LEU A 435 14.63 0.33 -0.64
CA LEU A 435 15.39 1.32 -1.40
C LEU A 435 14.98 2.75 -1.03
N GLN A 436 13.69 3.01 -0.80
CA GLN A 436 13.21 4.29 -0.26
C GLN A 436 13.82 4.59 1.12
N ASN A 437 14.02 3.56 1.95
CA ASN A 437 14.69 3.66 3.24
C ASN A 437 16.24 3.75 3.14
N GLY A 438 16.79 3.76 1.92
CA GLY A 438 18.22 3.92 1.68
C GLY A 438 19.06 2.67 1.87
N ALA A 439 18.45 1.49 1.84
CA ALA A 439 19.18 0.23 1.85
C ALA A 439 19.90 0.00 0.50
N THR A 440 20.99 -0.75 0.55
CA THR A 440 21.67 -1.28 -0.63
C THR A 440 21.11 -2.66 -0.94
N MET A 441 20.77 -2.93 -2.21
CA MET A 441 20.42 -4.28 -2.67
C MET A 441 21.70 -5.14 -2.63
N TRP A 442 21.87 -5.93 -1.58
CA TRP A 442 23.18 -6.40 -1.17
C TRP A 442 23.47 -7.83 -1.58
N ARG A 443 22.52 -8.76 -1.44
CA ARG A 443 22.74 -10.16 -1.83
C ARG A 443 21.44 -10.83 -2.22
N VAL A 444 21.42 -11.51 -3.36
CA VAL A 444 20.35 -12.45 -3.72
C VAL A 444 20.73 -13.83 -3.19
N ASN A 445 19.79 -14.52 -2.54
CA ASN A 445 20.02 -15.78 -1.84
C ASN A 445 19.16 -16.90 -2.46
N TRP A 446 19.82 -17.94 -2.96
CA TRP A 446 19.19 -19.15 -3.49
C TRP A 446 18.73 -20.06 -2.34
N HIS A 447 17.59 -20.77 -2.51
CA HIS A 447 16.99 -21.64 -1.48
C HIS A 447 16.85 -21.00 -0.09
N ALA A 448 16.64 -19.69 -0.07
CA ALA A 448 16.50 -18.93 1.16
C ALA A 448 15.16 -19.14 1.85
N ASP A 449 14.07 -19.39 1.10
CA ASP A 449 12.77 -19.79 1.64
C ASP A 449 12.17 -20.98 0.90
N THR A 450 12.43 -22.18 1.41
CA THR A 450 11.91 -23.45 0.88
C THR A 450 10.47 -23.77 1.33
N SER A 451 9.78 -22.83 2.00
CA SER A 451 8.36 -23.02 2.31
C SER A 451 7.51 -23.01 1.03
N PRO A 452 6.32 -23.64 1.02
CA PRO A 452 5.42 -23.60 -0.12
C PRO A 452 5.11 -22.16 -0.59
N ARG A 453 5.02 -21.22 0.35
CA ARG A 453 4.82 -19.80 0.07
C ARG A 453 6.04 -19.14 -0.59
N GLY A 454 7.24 -19.40 -0.07
CA GLY A 454 8.49 -18.88 -0.63
C GLY A 454 8.74 -19.37 -2.05
N VAL A 455 8.51 -20.66 -2.29
CA VAL A 455 8.63 -21.26 -3.63
C VAL A 455 7.60 -20.68 -4.59
N ALA A 456 6.32 -20.60 -4.18
CA ALA A 456 5.27 -20.03 -5.02
C ALA A 456 5.49 -18.55 -5.36
N ASN A 457 6.03 -17.75 -4.43
CA ASN A 457 6.24 -16.32 -4.64
C ASN A 457 7.46 -16.01 -5.50
N SER A 458 8.58 -16.68 -5.21
CA SER A 458 9.90 -16.28 -5.73
C SER A 458 10.85 -17.44 -6.02
N CYS A 459 10.33 -18.65 -6.28
CA CYS A 459 11.16 -19.84 -6.52
C CYS A 459 12.12 -20.14 -5.35
N GLY A 460 11.74 -19.76 -4.12
CA GLY A 460 12.54 -19.92 -2.92
C GLY A 460 13.69 -18.92 -2.78
N ILE A 461 13.77 -17.92 -3.66
CA ILE A 461 14.78 -16.86 -3.62
C ILE A 461 14.34 -15.77 -2.65
N MET A 462 15.27 -15.31 -1.82
CA MET A 462 15.12 -14.10 -1.00
C MET A 462 16.26 -13.12 -1.28
N VAL A 463 16.16 -11.92 -0.74
CA VAL A 463 17.16 -10.87 -0.94
C VAL A 463 17.49 -10.18 0.37
N ASN A 464 18.77 -9.91 0.58
CA ASN A 464 19.24 -9.06 1.66
C ASN A 464 19.31 -7.60 1.20
N TYR A 465 18.57 -6.71 1.88
CA TYR A 465 18.75 -5.27 1.76
C TYR A 465 19.57 -4.78 2.95
N ARG A 466 20.82 -4.39 2.71
CA ARG A 466 21.76 -4.00 3.76
C ARG A 466 21.70 -2.50 4.03
N TYR A 467 21.62 -2.13 5.30
CA TYR A 467 21.57 -0.74 5.76
C TYR A 467 22.95 -0.29 6.23
N PHE A 468 23.69 0.37 5.35
CA PHE A 468 24.90 1.09 5.73
C PHE A 468 24.51 2.43 6.34
N LEU A 469 24.54 2.54 7.67
CA LEU A 469 23.94 3.66 8.42
C LEU A 469 24.40 5.04 7.90
N ASN A 470 25.69 5.18 7.59
CA ASN A 470 26.33 6.40 7.09
C ASN A 470 25.88 6.78 5.67
N GLU A 471 25.39 5.82 4.87
CA GLU A 471 25.00 6.03 3.47
C GLU A 471 23.49 6.07 3.26
N THR A 472 22.68 5.64 4.25
CA THR A 472 21.22 5.54 4.11
C THR A 472 20.56 6.80 3.56
N SER A 473 20.92 7.98 4.08
CA SER A 473 20.34 9.25 3.62
C SER A 473 20.72 9.58 2.17
N LYS A 474 21.97 9.29 1.77
CA LYS A 474 22.45 9.48 0.39
C LYS A 474 21.76 8.52 -0.57
N ASN A 475 21.70 7.24 -0.21
CA ASN A 475 21.06 6.20 -1.03
C ASN A 475 19.55 6.46 -1.21
N SER A 476 18.87 6.86 -0.14
CA SER A 476 17.44 7.25 -0.19
C SER A 476 17.21 8.42 -1.15
N ALA A 477 18.04 9.48 -1.06
CA ALA A 477 17.94 10.62 -1.96
C ALA A 477 18.19 10.23 -3.44
N LEU A 478 19.23 9.45 -3.70
CA LEU A 478 19.53 8.94 -5.05
C LEU A 478 18.38 8.11 -5.63
N TYR A 479 17.73 7.28 -4.81
CA TYR A 479 16.60 6.48 -5.26
C TYR A 479 15.35 7.33 -5.52
N LEU A 480 15.00 8.24 -4.61
CA LEU A 480 13.78 9.04 -4.72
C LEU A 480 13.88 10.12 -5.80
N GLN A 481 15.03 10.78 -5.93
CA GLN A 481 15.21 11.92 -6.84
C GLN A 481 15.70 11.46 -8.22
N ASN A 482 16.68 10.57 -8.25
CA ASN A 482 17.37 10.16 -9.48
C ASN A 482 16.98 8.76 -9.96
N LYS A 483 16.15 8.02 -9.21
CA LYS A 483 15.72 6.65 -9.53
C LYS A 483 16.89 5.66 -9.62
N VAL A 484 18.00 5.96 -8.93
CA VAL A 484 19.22 5.14 -8.92
C VAL A 484 19.13 4.11 -7.80
N ILE A 485 19.42 2.85 -8.12
CA ILE A 485 19.46 1.74 -7.17
C ILE A 485 20.91 1.45 -6.80
N THR A 486 21.27 1.60 -5.52
CA THR A 486 22.57 1.15 -5.00
C THR A 486 22.52 -0.37 -4.81
N ALA A 487 23.44 -1.10 -5.45
CA ALA A 487 23.52 -2.56 -5.42
C ALA A 487 24.97 -3.05 -5.25
N SER A 488 25.16 -4.26 -4.72
CA SER A 488 26.48 -4.87 -4.57
C SER A 488 27.03 -5.44 -5.88
N GLU A 489 28.31 -5.80 -5.89
CA GLU A 489 28.97 -6.47 -7.02
C GLU A 489 28.30 -7.79 -7.41
N GLN A 490 27.82 -8.58 -6.43
CA GLN A 490 27.12 -9.84 -6.71
C GLN A 490 25.85 -9.60 -7.54
N VAL A 491 25.05 -8.60 -7.14
CA VAL A 491 23.81 -8.24 -7.85
C VAL A 491 24.11 -7.65 -9.22
N LEU A 492 25.06 -6.71 -9.30
CA LEU A 492 25.46 -6.10 -10.57
C LEU A 492 26.08 -7.10 -11.54
N GLY A 493 26.82 -8.11 -11.03
CA GLY A 493 27.34 -9.22 -11.82
C GLY A 493 26.22 -10.03 -12.47
N LEU A 494 25.19 -10.40 -11.71
CA LEU A 494 24.00 -11.10 -12.24
C LEU A 494 23.23 -10.25 -13.26
N VAL A 495 23.06 -8.95 -13.00
CA VAL A 495 22.42 -8.01 -13.94
C VAL A 495 23.22 -7.89 -15.24
N SER A 496 24.55 -7.81 -15.16
CA SER A 496 25.42 -7.75 -16.34
C SER A 496 25.33 -9.03 -17.16
N GLN A 497 25.26 -10.20 -16.52
CA GLN A 497 25.02 -11.48 -17.22
C GLN A 497 23.68 -11.48 -17.94
N PHE A 498 22.63 -10.93 -17.33
CA PHE A 498 21.33 -10.79 -17.99
C PHE A 498 21.42 -9.90 -19.24
N GLN A 499 22.03 -8.72 -19.12
CA GLN A 499 22.16 -7.77 -20.25
C GLN A 499 22.99 -8.32 -21.42
N LYS A 500 23.91 -9.26 -21.18
CA LYS A 500 24.67 -9.94 -22.24
C LYS A 500 23.82 -10.94 -23.01
N ASN A 501 22.92 -11.63 -22.32
CA ASN A 501 22.15 -12.75 -22.88
C ASN A 501 20.77 -12.35 -23.37
N SER A 502 20.23 -11.23 -22.88
CA SER A 502 18.86 -10.78 -23.12
C SER A 502 18.81 -9.32 -23.54
N LYS A 503 18.09 -9.03 -24.63
CA LYS A 503 17.84 -7.65 -25.13
C LYS A 503 16.53 -7.05 -24.56
N LEU A 504 16.16 -7.41 -23.33
CA LEU A 504 14.94 -6.95 -22.66
C LEU A 504 14.98 -5.45 -22.34
#